data_AF-A0A937MPN9-F1
#
_entry.id   AF-A0A937MPN9-F1
#
_cell.length_a   1.000
_cell.length_b   1.000
_cell.length_c   1.000
_cell.angle_alpha   90.00
_cell.angle_beta   90.00
_cell.angle_gamma   90.00
#
_symmetry.space_group_name_H-M   'P 1'
#
loop_
_entity.id
_entity.type
_entity.pdbx_description
1 polymer ?
#
loop_
_entity_poly.entity_id
_entity_poly.type
_entity_poly.pdbx_seq_one_letter_code
_entity_poly.pdbx_strand_id
1 'polypeptide(L)'
;MKLRFIILILLGLSVCASASPEEFARYQVIIDKRPFGEEPPEAPGPVQISLNESFAKNLRLSMLFEGPEGDVRAGIIDSSLNKSYILKIGEIENNIELVEANISDSEALLRKGNEMALFKLEAGKPEMLSKKQQASRSSSYADRRKALLKKVAQQKKAEQPKEPQLTGEALRKHLEQVQMNAIREGLPPLPMALTPEMDAQLVSEGVLDPL
;
A
#
# COMPACT_ATOMS: atom_id res chain seq x y z
N MET A 1 22.91 -73.50 7.46
CA MET A 1 23.01 -73.06 6.03
C MET A 1 22.81 -71.54 6.03
N LYS A 2 23.70 -70.72 5.41
CA LYS A 2 23.70 -70.26 3.99
C LYS A 2 22.37 -69.54 3.61
N LEU A 3 22.28 -68.40 2.88
CA LEU A 3 23.18 -67.38 2.28
C LEU A 3 22.24 -66.35 1.53
N ARG A 4 22.39 -65.01 1.41
CA ARG A 4 23.35 -63.93 1.76
C ARG A 4 22.89 -63.20 3.07
N PHE A 5 23.19 -61.96 3.51
CA PHE A 5 23.81 -60.69 2.99
C PHE A 5 22.98 -59.84 1.98
N ILE A 6 23.36 -58.54 1.80
CA ILE A 6 22.69 -57.45 1.02
C ILE A 6 21.47 -56.83 1.77
N ILE A 7 21.37 -55.52 2.09
CA ILE A 7 22.30 -54.36 2.06
C ILE A 7 22.30 -53.69 3.44
N LEU A 8 23.49 -53.39 3.95
CA LEU A 8 23.78 -52.41 5.00
C LEU A 8 25.10 -51.74 4.58
N ILE A 9 25.25 -50.44 4.84
CA ILE A 9 26.25 -49.48 4.31
C ILE A 9 25.63 -48.53 3.26
N LEU A 10 25.30 -47.32 3.70
CA LEU A 10 25.47 -46.09 2.91
C LEU A 10 25.85 -44.89 3.80
N LEU A 11 26.64 -45.13 4.85
CA LEU A 11 27.25 -44.05 5.64
C LEU A 11 28.58 -43.66 4.99
N GLY A 12 28.50 -43.01 3.83
CA GLY A 12 29.67 -42.58 3.06
C GLY A 12 30.45 -41.48 3.78
N LEU A 13 31.77 -41.63 3.90
CA LEU A 13 32.61 -40.66 4.59
C LEU A 13 32.62 -39.32 3.84
N SER A 14 32.27 -38.24 4.53
CA SER A 14 32.60 -36.87 4.10
C SER A 14 34.09 -36.61 4.36
N VAL A 15 34.95 -37.14 3.49
CA VAL A 15 36.38 -36.79 3.49
C VAL A 15 36.53 -35.37 2.98
N CYS A 16 36.58 -34.41 3.89
CA CYS A 16 37.01 -33.04 3.58
C CYS A 16 38.49 -33.09 3.17
N ALA A 17 38.75 -33.09 1.87
CA ALA A 17 40.11 -33.00 1.32
C ALA A 17 40.68 -31.60 1.57
N SER A 18 41.27 -31.40 2.75
CA SER A 18 42.09 -30.22 3.04
C SER A 18 43.37 -30.30 2.20
N ALA A 19 43.36 -29.66 1.04
CA ALA A 19 44.53 -29.52 0.18
C ALA A 19 45.71 -28.97 1.00
N SER A 20 46.85 -29.67 0.99
CA SER A 20 47.99 -29.26 1.80
C SER A 20 48.69 -28.06 1.16
N PRO A 21 49.31 -27.15 1.93
CA PRO A 21 50.05 -26.01 1.36
C PRO A 21 51.22 -26.46 0.46
N GLU A 22 51.75 -27.66 0.65
CA GLU A 22 52.78 -28.24 -0.24
C GLU A 22 52.25 -28.57 -1.63
N GLU A 23 51.00 -29.05 -1.77
CA GLU A 23 50.38 -29.27 -3.08
C GLU A 23 50.16 -27.97 -3.87
N PHE A 24 50.05 -26.84 -3.18
CA PHE A 24 49.90 -25.52 -3.81
C PHE A 24 51.23 -24.87 -4.22
N ALA A 25 52.36 -25.26 -3.60
CA ALA A 25 53.68 -24.69 -3.88
C ALA A 25 54.08 -24.77 -5.37
N ARG A 26 53.64 -25.81 -6.09
CA ARG A 26 53.84 -25.97 -7.55
C ARG A 26 53.20 -24.85 -8.38
N TYR A 27 52.17 -24.18 -7.87
CA TYR A 27 51.45 -23.10 -8.55
C TYR A 27 51.98 -21.72 -8.16
N GLN A 28 52.85 -21.62 -7.15
CA GLN A 28 53.47 -20.35 -6.75
C GLN A 28 54.21 -19.70 -7.94
N VAL A 29 54.92 -20.50 -8.75
CA VAL A 29 55.59 -20.07 -9.99
C VAL A 29 54.63 -19.48 -11.06
N ILE A 30 53.32 -19.71 -10.94
CA ILE A 30 52.29 -19.09 -11.78
C ILE A 30 51.79 -17.80 -11.13
N ILE A 31 51.56 -17.81 -9.81
CA ILE A 31 51.13 -16.63 -9.03
C ILE A 31 52.19 -15.51 -9.10
N ASP A 32 53.46 -15.84 -8.84
CA ASP A 32 54.60 -14.92 -8.84
C ASP A 32 54.79 -14.19 -10.18
N LYS A 33 54.35 -14.81 -11.28
CA LYS A 33 54.44 -14.24 -12.64
C LYS A 33 53.34 -13.23 -12.96
N ARG A 34 52.35 -13.03 -12.06
CA ARG A 34 51.20 -12.13 -12.24
C ARG A 34 50.55 -12.20 -13.64
N PRO A 35 50.27 -13.39 -14.20
CA PRO A 35 49.78 -13.52 -15.58
C PRO A 35 48.37 -12.95 -15.80
N PHE A 36 47.66 -12.61 -14.72
CA PHE A 36 46.34 -11.98 -14.73
C PHE A 36 46.40 -10.44 -14.55
N GLY A 37 47.61 -9.86 -14.51
CA GLY A 37 47.84 -8.44 -14.24
C GLY A 37 48.14 -8.17 -12.76
N GLU A 38 48.21 -6.88 -12.41
CA GLU A 38 48.14 -6.44 -11.02
C GLU A 38 46.67 -6.33 -10.60
N GLU A 39 46.38 -6.48 -9.31
CA GLU A 39 45.03 -6.26 -8.80
C GLU A 39 44.59 -4.83 -9.10
N PRO A 40 43.35 -4.59 -9.56
CA PRO A 40 42.84 -3.23 -9.75
C PRO A 40 43.02 -2.43 -8.46
N PRO A 41 43.49 -1.17 -8.53
CA PRO A 41 43.68 -0.36 -7.33
C PRO A 41 42.37 -0.31 -6.54
N GLU A 42 42.43 -0.61 -5.24
CA GLU A 42 41.25 -0.65 -4.37
C GLU A 42 40.40 0.60 -4.61
N ALA A 43 39.13 0.39 -4.99
CA ALA A 43 38.21 1.48 -5.22
C ALA A 43 38.18 2.36 -3.96
N PRO A 44 38.28 3.69 -4.08
CA PRO A 44 38.50 4.58 -2.94
C PRO A 44 37.46 4.31 -1.86
N GLY A 45 37.93 3.82 -0.71
CA GLY A 45 37.08 3.30 0.35
C GLY A 45 36.01 4.31 0.77
N PRO A 46 34.81 3.85 1.20
CA PRO A 46 33.69 4.72 1.49
C PRO A 46 34.09 5.81 2.48
N VAL A 47 33.96 7.07 2.04
CA VAL A 47 34.41 8.24 2.80
C VAL A 47 33.66 8.26 4.14
N GLN A 48 34.40 8.05 5.24
CA GLN A 48 33.84 8.04 6.59
C GLN A 48 33.51 9.47 7.05
N ILE A 49 32.41 10.00 6.52
CA ILE A 49 31.84 11.29 6.94
C ILE A 49 31.38 11.18 8.39
N SER A 50 31.70 12.17 9.22
CA SER A 50 31.29 12.14 10.62
C SER A 50 29.78 12.37 10.74
N LEU A 51 29.12 11.70 11.69
CA LEU A 51 27.66 11.84 11.89
C LEU A 51 27.24 13.29 12.24
N ASN A 52 28.19 14.17 12.59
CA ASN A 52 27.94 15.59 12.82
C ASN A 52 27.83 16.44 11.55
N GLU A 53 28.48 16.01 10.47
CA GLU A 53 28.52 16.63 9.14
C GLU A 53 27.56 15.92 8.16
N SER A 54 27.31 14.64 8.42
CA SER A 54 26.38 13.75 7.71
C SER A 54 24.98 14.34 7.53
N PHE A 55 24.37 14.07 6.37
CA PHE A 55 22.94 14.37 6.17
C PHE A 55 22.02 13.58 7.11
N ALA A 56 22.49 12.46 7.68
CA ALA A 56 21.71 11.58 8.54
C ALA A 56 21.35 12.21 9.89
N LYS A 57 22.15 13.17 10.37
CA LYS A 57 22.03 13.81 11.70
C LYS A 57 20.62 14.27 12.08
N ASN A 58 19.87 14.79 11.11
CA ASN A 58 18.54 15.36 11.33
C ASN A 58 17.41 14.43 10.84
N LEU A 59 17.75 13.32 10.18
CA LEU A 59 16.82 12.34 9.66
C LEU A 59 16.57 11.24 10.69
N ARG A 60 15.37 10.67 10.66
CA ARG A 60 15.05 9.42 11.35
C ARG A 60 14.06 8.59 10.55
N LEU A 61 14.24 7.28 10.59
CA LEU A 61 13.23 6.32 10.14
C LEU A 61 12.07 6.32 11.17
N SER A 62 10.84 6.45 10.68
CA SER A 62 9.63 6.58 11.53
C SER A 62 8.60 5.48 11.32
N MET A 63 8.63 4.81 10.16
CA MET A 63 7.80 3.66 9.82
C MET A 63 8.38 2.92 8.61
N LEU A 64 8.12 1.62 8.56
CA LEU A 64 8.32 0.74 7.40
C LEU A 64 7.00 0.00 7.18
N PHE A 65 6.54 -0.11 5.94
CA PHE A 65 5.30 -0.84 5.61
C PHE A 65 5.26 -1.27 4.14
N GLU A 66 4.41 -2.25 3.84
CA GLU A 66 4.09 -2.68 2.47
C GLU A 66 2.94 -1.82 1.92
N GLY A 67 3.10 -1.31 0.70
CA GLY A 67 2.06 -0.60 -0.04
C GLY A 67 1.03 -1.53 -0.67
N PRO A 68 -0.02 -0.97 -1.31
CA PRO A 68 -1.12 -1.76 -1.89
C PRO A 68 -0.70 -2.61 -3.09
N GLU A 69 0.48 -2.37 -3.66
CA GLU A 69 1.08 -3.13 -4.77
C GLU A 69 2.11 -4.16 -4.28
N GLY A 70 2.27 -4.32 -2.96
CA GLY A 70 3.32 -5.16 -2.34
C GLY A 70 4.69 -4.49 -2.29
N ASP A 71 4.76 -3.18 -2.53
CA ASP A 71 5.99 -2.40 -2.58
C ASP A 71 6.41 -1.91 -1.18
N VAL A 72 7.66 -2.17 -0.78
CA VAL A 72 8.17 -1.72 0.54
C VAL A 72 8.42 -0.22 0.53
N ARG A 73 7.88 0.48 1.54
CA ARG A 73 7.99 1.93 1.72
C ARG A 73 8.58 2.30 3.07
N ALA A 74 9.44 3.32 3.07
CA ALA A 74 10.02 3.91 4.27
C ALA A 74 9.47 5.32 4.51
N GLY A 75 8.89 5.53 5.70
CA GLY A 75 8.47 6.85 6.18
C GLY A 75 9.59 7.52 6.97
N ILE A 76 10.14 8.61 6.44
CA ILE A 76 11.35 9.29 6.94
C ILE A 76 10.95 10.68 7.44
N ILE A 77 11.45 11.09 8.62
CA ILE A 77 11.21 12.44 9.16
C ILE A 77 12.51 13.24 9.16
N ASP A 78 12.47 14.42 8.54
CA ASP A 78 13.54 15.42 8.53
C ASP A 78 13.24 16.52 9.54
N SER A 79 14.01 16.51 10.62
CA SER A 79 13.91 17.42 11.75
C SER A 79 14.47 18.82 11.45
N SER A 80 15.24 18.98 10.35
CA SER A 80 15.78 20.28 9.93
C SER A 80 14.80 21.07 9.06
N LEU A 81 13.98 20.36 8.26
CA LEU A 81 12.94 20.96 7.43
C LEU A 81 11.52 20.83 8.01
N ASN A 82 11.36 20.10 9.13
CA ASN A 82 10.06 19.69 9.69
C ASN A 82 9.14 19.04 8.64
N LYS A 83 9.73 18.18 7.80
CA LYS A 83 9.04 17.43 6.73
C LYS A 83 9.06 15.93 6.99
N SER A 84 8.05 15.25 6.49
CA SER A 84 7.96 13.79 6.46
C SER A 84 7.80 13.32 5.02
N TYR A 85 8.65 12.39 4.59
CA TYR A 85 8.63 11.80 3.25
C TYR A 85 8.21 10.32 3.37
N ILE A 86 7.61 9.78 2.31
CA ILE A 86 7.30 8.34 2.21
C ILE A 86 7.83 7.89 0.85
N LEU A 87 8.98 7.22 0.87
CA LEU A 87 9.66 6.77 -0.34
C LEU A 87 9.44 5.27 -0.54
N LYS A 88 9.20 4.85 -1.79
CA LYS A 88 9.41 3.45 -2.21
C LYS A 88 10.88 3.24 -2.62
N ILE A 89 11.32 1.98 -2.74
CA ILE A 89 12.70 1.67 -3.15
C ILE A 89 12.98 2.26 -4.55
N GLY A 90 14.12 2.94 -4.71
CA GLY A 90 14.54 3.63 -5.93
C GLY A 90 13.91 5.02 -6.14
N GLU A 91 13.11 5.52 -5.21
CA GLU A 91 12.50 6.86 -5.29
C GLU A 91 13.36 7.92 -4.61
N ILE A 92 13.42 9.10 -5.24
CA ILE A 92 14.25 10.23 -4.82
C ILE A 92 13.36 11.44 -4.54
N GLU A 93 13.37 11.94 -3.30
CA GLU A 93 12.73 13.21 -2.93
C GLU A 93 13.72 14.09 -2.17
N ASN A 94 13.80 15.38 -2.52
CA ASN A 94 14.72 16.34 -1.88
C ASN A 94 16.20 15.88 -1.85
N ASN A 95 16.62 15.18 -2.92
CA ASN A 95 17.92 14.51 -3.09
C ASN A 95 18.18 13.33 -2.14
N ILE A 96 17.20 12.92 -1.32
CA ILE A 96 17.26 11.71 -0.49
C ILE A 96 16.61 10.57 -1.28
N GLU A 97 17.33 9.47 -1.42
CA GLU A 97 16.93 8.27 -2.15
C GLU A 97 16.82 7.08 -1.20
N LEU A 98 15.76 6.28 -1.32
CA LEU A 98 15.65 5.00 -0.62
C LEU A 98 16.30 3.90 -1.46
N VAL A 99 17.51 3.46 -1.07
CA VAL A 99 18.27 2.42 -1.79
C VAL A 99 17.77 1.03 -1.43
N GLU A 100 17.48 0.79 -0.15
CA GLU A 100 17.02 -0.49 0.37
C GLU A 100 16.12 -0.30 1.60
N ALA A 101 15.14 -1.18 1.80
CA ALA A 101 14.29 -1.21 2.99
C ALA A 101 13.97 -2.66 3.37
N ASN A 102 14.22 -3.01 4.63
CA ASN A 102 14.02 -4.35 5.17
C ASN A 102 13.09 -4.27 6.40
N ILE A 103 11.87 -4.78 6.24
CA ILE A 103 10.83 -4.75 7.29
C ILE A 103 11.19 -5.71 8.45
N SER A 104 11.80 -6.86 8.14
CA SER A 104 12.13 -7.90 9.14
C SER A 104 13.17 -7.43 10.15
N ASP A 105 14.26 -6.83 9.67
CA ASP A 105 15.30 -6.24 10.53
C ASP A 105 14.95 -4.80 10.98
N SER A 106 13.90 -4.22 10.39
CA SER A 106 13.41 -2.86 10.65
C SER A 106 14.43 -1.75 10.30
N GLU A 107 15.08 -1.90 9.13
CA GLU A 107 16.16 -1.04 8.66
C GLU A 107 15.88 -0.44 7.27
N ALA A 108 16.47 0.72 6.98
CA ALA A 108 16.41 1.38 5.68
C ALA A 108 17.75 2.05 5.33
N LEU A 109 18.24 1.82 4.11
CA LEU A 109 19.46 2.44 3.58
C LEU A 109 19.08 3.64 2.72
N LEU A 110 19.49 4.84 3.13
CA LEU A 110 19.26 6.08 2.38
C LEU A 110 20.55 6.57 1.73
N ARG A 111 20.45 7.12 0.52
CA ARG A 111 21.53 7.84 -0.18
C ARG A 111 21.19 9.32 -0.31
N LYS A 112 22.19 10.21 -0.19
CA LYS A 112 22.09 11.63 -0.53
C LYS A 112 23.37 12.09 -1.22
N GLY A 113 23.28 12.31 -2.54
CA GLY A 113 24.47 12.55 -3.36
C GLY A 113 25.44 11.37 -3.29
N ASN A 114 26.64 11.59 -2.74
CA ASN A 114 27.68 10.57 -2.58
C ASN A 114 27.75 9.96 -1.16
N GLU A 115 26.84 10.35 -0.25
CA GLU A 115 26.78 9.80 1.10
C GLU A 115 25.66 8.74 1.21
N MET A 116 25.91 7.66 1.95
CA MET A 116 24.91 6.63 2.29
C MET A 116 24.86 6.41 3.80
N ALA A 117 23.67 6.24 4.36
CA ALA A 117 23.45 6.03 5.78
C ALA A 117 22.34 4.99 6.04
N LEU A 118 22.59 4.10 6.99
CA LEU A 118 21.67 3.05 7.42
C LEU A 118 20.90 3.53 8.67
N PHE A 119 19.57 3.50 8.59
CA PHE A 119 18.67 3.91 9.66
C PHE A 119 17.92 2.71 10.21
N LYS A 120 17.79 2.62 11.54
CA LYS A 120 16.98 1.60 12.22
C LYS A 120 15.73 2.24 12.82
N LEU A 121 14.64 1.49 12.89
CA LEU A 121 13.37 2.00 13.42
C LEU A 121 13.39 2.02 14.96
N GLU A 122 13.46 3.21 15.56
CA GLU A 122 13.49 3.33 17.03
C GLU A 122 12.10 3.17 17.67
N ALA A 123 11.95 2.13 18.49
CA ALA A 123 10.76 1.92 19.31
C ALA A 123 10.70 2.91 20.49
N GLY A 124 9.92 3.99 20.35
CA GLY A 124 9.69 4.97 21.41
C GLY A 124 9.06 4.37 22.68
N LYS A 125 9.58 4.73 23.85
CA LYS A 125 9.06 4.26 25.14
C LYS A 125 7.64 4.84 25.40
N PRO A 126 6.61 4.02 25.67
CA PRO A 126 5.25 4.53 25.88
C PRO A 126 5.13 5.27 27.23
N GLU A 127 4.77 6.55 27.19
CA GLU A 127 4.51 7.34 28.40
C GLU A 127 3.13 6.99 28.99
N MET A 128 3.09 6.61 30.27
CA MET A 128 1.85 6.34 30.99
C MET A 128 1.14 7.65 31.38
N LEU A 129 0.06 7.98 30.67
CA LEU A 129 -0.80 9.14 30.95
C LEU A 129 -1.30 9.12 32.41
N SER A 130 -1.12 10.22 33.13
CA SER A 130 -1.65 10.40 34.48
C SER A 130 -3.18 10.36 34.51
N LYS A 131 -3.77 9.98 35.66
CA LYS A 131 -5.23 9.95 35.85
C LYS A 131 -5.92 11.27 35.48
N LYS A 132 -5.25 12.42 35.67
CA LYS A 132 -5.76 13.76 35.28
C LYS A 132 -5.78 13.96 33.76
N GLN A 133 -4.74 13.51 33.04
CA GLN A 133 -4.70 13.53 31.57
C GLN A 133 -5.68 12.51 30.95
N GLN A 134 -5.89 11.37 31.59
CA GLN A 134 -6.89 10.39 31.18
C GLN A 134 -8.32 10.97 31.29
N ALA A 135 -8.65 11.60 32.42
CA ALA A 135 -9.97 12.21 32.66
C ALA A 135 -10.28 13.38 31.72
N SER A 136 -9.29 14.23 31.38
CA SER A 136 -9.50 15.33 30.42
C SER A 136 -9.59 14.86 28.97
N ARG A 137 -8.97 13.73 28.62
CA ARG A 137 -9.10 13.11 27.29
C ARG A 137 -10.41 12.33 27.14
N SER A 138 -10.94 11.70 28.20
CA SER A 138 -12.18 10.92 28.14
C SER A 138 -13.42 11.81 27.99
N SER A 139 -13.51 12.95 28.68
CA SER A 139 -14.56 13.95 28.44
C SER A 139 -14.52 14.48 27.00
N SER A 140 -13.33 14.90 26.56
CA SER A 140 -13.07 15.38 25.20
C SER A 140 -13.47 14.37 24.11
N TYR A 141 -13.29 13.07 24.35
CA TYR A 141 -13.78 12.01 23.44
C TYR A 141 -15.29 11.81 23.52
N ALA A 142 -15.88 11.78 24.72
CA ALA A 142 -17.32 11.63 24.91
C ALA A 142 -18.10 12.76 24.22
N ASP A 143 -17.63 14.00 24.31
CA ASP A 143 -18.30 15.15 23.71
C ASP A 143 -18.10 15.24 22.19
N ARG A 144 -16.91 14.86 21.66
CA ARG A 144 -16.74 14.62 20.22
C ARG A 144 -17.70 13.55 19.69
N ARG A 145 -17.88 12.45 20.42
CA ARG A 145 -18.80 11.37 20.04
C ARG A 145 -20.26 11.83 20.06
N LYS A 146 -20.69 12.59 21.07
CA LYS A 146 -22.02 13.22 21.11
C LYS A 146 -22.23 14.17 19.92
N ALA A 147 -21.24 14.99 19.58
CA ALA A 147 -21.32 15.92 18.45
C ALA A 147 -21.45 15.20 17.10
N LEU A 148 -20.68 14.12 16.88
CA LEU A 148 -20.82 13.27 15.70
C LEU A 148 -22.19 12.60 15.62
N LEU A 149 -22.66 11.98 16.71
CA LEU A 149 -23.98 11.36 16.77
C LEU A 149 -25.11 12.38 16.51
N LYS A 150 -24.98 13.61 17.02
CA LYS A 150 -25.94 14.70 16.75
C LYS A 150 -25.94 15.10 15.28
N LYS A 151 -24.77 15.23 14.63
CA LYS A 151 -24.68 15.49 13.18
C LYS A 151 -25.33 14.38 12.36
N VAL A 152 -25.03 13.11 12.64
CA VAL A 152 -25.62 11.96 11.94
C VAL A 152 -27.14 11.90 12.17
N ALA A 153 -27.63 12.21 13.37
CA ALA A 153 -29.07 12.29 13.63
C ALA A 153 -29.75 13.47 12.91
N GLN A 154 -29.05 14.60 12.73
CA GLN A 154 -29.55 15.73 11.94
C GLN A 154 -29.58 15.41 10.44
N GLN A 155 -28.54 14.74 9.91
CA GLN A 155 -28.50 14.25 8.52
C GLN A 155 -29.64 13.26 8.26
N LYS A 156 -29.78 12.21 9.08
CA LYS A 156 -30.89 11.24 8.98
C LYS A 156 -32.28 11.84 9.17
N LYS A 157 -32.40 13.01 9.81
CA LYS A 157 -33.68 13.76 9.88
C LYS A 157 -33.94 14.59 8.61
N ALA A 158 -32.90 15.15 7.99
CA ALA A 158 -33.02 15.85 6.71
C ALA A 158 -33.22 14.88 5.51
N GLU A 159 -32.67 13.67 5.61
CA GLU A 159 -32.78 12.57 4.67
C GLU A 159 -34.08 11.75 4.83
N GLN A 160 -35.03 12.18 5.68
CA GLN A 160 -36.33 11.51 5.77
C GLN A 160 -37.01 11.55 4.39
N PRO A 161 -37.47 10.39 3.85
CA PRO A 161 -38.05 10.35 2.52
C PRO A 161 -39.30 11.22 2.51
N LYS A 162 -39.27 12.27 1.68
CA LYS A 162 -40.43 13.14 1.46
C LYS A 162 -41.58 12.27 0.95
N GLU A 163 -42.74 12.37 1.58
CA GLU A 163 -43.92 11.63 1.17
C GLU A 163 -44.25 11.93 -0.31
N PRO A 164 -44.69 10.92 -1.08
CA PRO A 164 -44.95 11.10 -2.51
C PRO A 164 -46.05 12.13 -2.71
N GLN A 165 -45.72 13.22 -3.40
CA GLN A 165 -46.59 14.40 -3.56
C GLN A 165 -47.90 14.13 -4.32
N LEU A 166 -47.98 12.99 -5.03
CA LEU A 166 -49.18 12.47 -5.65
C LEU A 166 -49.42 11.05 -5.12
N THR A 167 -50.66 10.77 -4.73
CA THR A 167 -51.08 9.47 -4.19
C THR A 167 -52.33 8.96 -4.93
N GLY A 168 -52.60 7.65 -4.83
CA GLY A 168 -53.79 7.03 -5.40
C GLY A 168 -53.99 7.29 -6.90
N GLU A 169 -55.19 7.72 -7.28
CA GLU A 169 -55.58 7.95 -8.67
C GLU A 169 -54.81 9.08 -9.35
N ALA A 170 -54.42 10.12 -8.60
CA ALA A 170 -53.66 11.25 -9.15
C ALA A 170 -52.26 10.81 -9.62
N LEU A 171 -51.65 9.85 -8.92
CA LEU A 171 -50.38 9.26 -9.34
C LEU A 171 -50.55 8.37 -10.58
N ARG A 172 -51.64 7.59 -10.67
CA ARG A 172 -51.92 6.74 -11.85
C ARG A 172 -52.08 7.58 -13.11
N LYS A 173 -52.96 8.58 -13.09
CA LYS A 173 -53.18 9.51 -14.22
C LYS A 173 -51.92 10.27 -14.64
N HIS A 174 -51.05 10.60 -13.68
CA HIS A 174 -49.75 11.19 -13.99
C HIS A 174 -48.82 10.21 -14.71
N LEU A 175 -48.72 8.95 -14.25
CA LEU A 175 -47.91 7.91 -14.90
C LEU A 175 -48.45 7.54 -16.29
N GLU A 176 -49.77 7.44 -16.46
CA GLU A 176 -50.45 7.25 -17.75
C GLU A 176 -50.09 8.38 -18.73
N GLN A 177 -50.17 9.64 -18.30
CA GLN A 177 -49.77 10.80 -19.11
C GLN A 177 -48.28 10.81 -19.48
N VAL A 178 -47.40 10.43 -18.54
CA VAL A 178 -45.95 10.32 -18.80
C VAL A 178 -45.66 9.17 -19.78
N GLN A 179 -46.37 8.05 -19.70
CA GLN A 179 -46.24 6.95 -20.65
C GLN A 179 -46.64 7.36 -22.07
N MET A 180 -47.78 8.06 -22.23
CA MET A 180 -48.21 8.57 -23.55
C MET A 180 -47.19 9.52 -24.16
N ASN A 181 -46.62 10.41 -23.35
CA ASN A 181 -45.60 11.35 -23.82
C ASN A 181 -44.30 10.62 -24.18
N ALA A 182 -43.84 9.68 -23.36
CA ALA A 182 -42.65 8.87 -23.64
C ALA A 182 -42.77 8.12 -24.98
N ILE A 183 -43.92 7.50 -25.26
CA ILE A 183 -44.14 6.77 -26.52
C ILE A 183 -44.16 7.73 -27.73
N ARG A 184 -44.82 8.89 -27.62
CA ARG A 184 -44.78 9.95 -28.66
C ARG A 184 -43.37 10.49 -28.92
N GLU A 185 -42.54 10.57 -27.89
CA GLU A 185 -41.16 11.05 -27.96
C GLU A 185 -40.16 9.95 -28.38
N GLY A 186 -40.62 8.71 -28.60
CA GLY A 186 -39.76 7.56 -28.95
C GLY A 186 -38.87 7.06 -27.79
N LEU A 187 -39.19 7.47 -26.55
CA LEU A 187 -38.52 7.02 -25.34
C LEU A 187 -39.02 5.64 -24.90
N PRO A 188 -38.21 4.84 -24.17
CA PRO A 188 -38.64 3.54 -23.67
C PRO A 188 -39.88 3.68 -22.77
N PRO A 189 -40.95 2.89 -23.00
CA PRO A 189 -42.21 3.03 -22.25
C PRO A 189 -42.03 2.65 -20.78
N LEU A 190 -42.85 3.24 -19.92
CA LEU A 190 -42.92 2.87 -18.51
C LEU A 190 -43.38 1.41 -18.34
N PRO A 191 -42.96 0.69 -17.27
CA PRO A 191 -43.30 -0.71 -17.02
C PRO A 191 -44.74 -0.86 -16.48
N MET A 192 -45.71 -0.47 -17.30
CA MET A 192 -47.15 -0.51 -17.04
C MET A 192 -47.89 -0.80 -18.36
N ALA A 193 -49.01 -1.53 -18.30
CA ALA A 193 -49.79 -1.82 -19.50
C ALA A 193 -50.51 -0.56 -20.00
N LEU A 194 -50.52 -0.36 -21.32
CA LEU A 194 -51.41 0.62 -21.96
C LEU A 194 -52.87 0.22 -21.75
N THR A 195 -53.76 1.20 -21.58
CA THR A 195 -55.20 0.96 -21.65
C THR A 195 -55.66 0.90 -23.11
N PRO A 196 -56.79 0.25 -23.43
CA PRO A 196 -57.31 0.21 -24.81
C PRO A 196 -57.62 1.60 -25.38
N GLU A 197 -57.94 2.58 -24.53
CA GLU A 197 -58.18 3.97 -24.92
C GLU A 197 -56.88 4.69 -25.31
N MET A 198 -55.81 4.48 -24.54
CA MET A 198 -54.47 5.00 -24.83
C MET A 198 -53.87 4.38 -26.09
N ASP A 199 -54.03 3.07 -26.26
CA ASP A 199 -53.56 2.31 -27.43
C ASP A 199 -54.26 2.78 -28.72
N ALA A 200 -55.60 2.83 -28.72
CA ALA A 200 -56.38 3.35 -29.84
C ALA A 200 -56.04 4.82 -30.17
N GLN A 201 -55.73 5.65 -29.16
CA GLN A 201 -55.24 7.01 -29.39
C GLN A 201 -53.89 7.01 -30.10
N LEU A 202 -52.90 6.24 -29.64
CA LEU A 202 -51.57 6.19 -30.26
C LEU A 202 -51.58 5.61 -31.67
N VAL A 203 -52.46 4.63 -31.96
CA VAL A 203 -52.70 4.13 -33.31
C VAL A 203 -53.35 5.20 -34.18
N SER A 204 -54.31 5.98 -33.65
CA SER A 204 -54.93 7.11 -34.40
C SER A 204 -53.97 8.28 -34.66
N GLU A 205 -52.96 8.47 -33.79
CA GLU A 205 -51.88 9.43 -33.95
C GLU A 205 -50.75 8.92 -34.87
N GLY A 206 -50.80 7.65 -35.30
CA GLY A 206 -49.80 7.02 -36.16
C GLY A 206 -48.47 6.68 -35.45
N VAL A 207 -48.51 6.54 -34.12
CA VAL A 207 -47.33 6.30 -33.27
C VAL A 207 -47.13 4.80 -32.98
N LEU A 208 -48.21 4.02 -32.97
CA LEU A 208 -48.20 2.56 -32.84
C LEU A 208 -48.86 1.91 -34.06
N ASP A 209 -48.36 0.73 -34.45
CA ASP A 209 -49.01 -0.13 -35.44
C ASP A 209 -50.32 -0.72 -34.88
N PRO A 210 -51.38 -0.88 -35.71
CA PRO A 210 -52.61 -1.54 -35.28
C PRO A 210 -52.41 -3.05 -35.06
N LEU A 211 -53.06 -3.56 -34.00
CA LEU A 211 -53.09 -4.98 -33.59
C LEU A 211 -54.07 -5.85 -34.41
#